data_AF-A0A7S0CN93-F1
#
_entry.id   AF-A0A7S0CN93-F1
#
_cell.length_a   1.000
_cell.length_b   1.000
_cell.length_c   1.000
_cell.angle_alpha   90.00
_cell.angle_beta   90.00
_cell.angle_gamma   90.00
#
_symmetry.space_group_name_H-M   'P 1'
#
loop_
_entity.id
_entity.type
_entity.pdbx_description
1 polymer ?
#
loop_
_entity_poly.entity_id
_entity_poly.type
_entity_poly.pdbx_seq_one_letter_code
_entity_poly.pdbx_strand_id
1 'polypeptide(L)'
;GEMVQKLQRNGGDMNVKSCREFGLELLMGTFNSKKTTYLSHIKYGYRYYMKRSLGKRPNHTVAVIRTENLWEDLIHMDRLVGGDGHWTRMKKQVTHGSQNFKYSSDISPDGINFLCCVIYDDMDAYQTLIIKAANLNDTQKRETLLAVMSHCQIDTSGTDVLENPFSWPSFYNDTCKSSVENALAYKKEGRDSNSTEFLKDLPTQGLSN
;
A
#
# COMPACT_ATOMS: atom_id res chain seq x y z
N GLY A 1 -9.42 11.24 5.45
CA GLY A 1 -10.45 12.29 5.48
C GLY A 1 -11.84 11.72 5.63
N GLU A 2 -12.50 11.33 4.54
CA GLU A 2 -13.88 10.81 4.59
C GLU A 2 -14.00 9.36 5.06
N MET A 3 -12.93 8.55 4.99
CA MET A 3 -12.98 7.20 5.56
C MET A 3 -13.09 7.27 7.10
N VAL A 4 -12.35 8.19 7.73
CA VAL A 4 -12.43 8.50 9.17
C VAL A 4 -13.76 9.21 9.49
N GLN A 5 -14.21 10.17 8.68
CA GLN A 5 -15.50 10.85 8.91
C GLN A 5 -16.73 9.96 8.61
N LYS A 6 -16.65 9.00 7.68
CA LYS A 6 -17.71 8.00 7.43
C LYS A 6 -17.72 6.91 8.50
N LEU A 7 -16.57 6.58 9.07
CA LEU A 7 -16.50 5.79 10.30
C LEU A 7 -17.14 6.56 11.47
N GLN A 8 -16.89 7.86 11.61
CA GLN A 8 -17.46 8.71 12.66
C GLN A 8 -18.92 9.18 12.43
N ARG A 9 -19.52 8.90 11.26
CA ARG A 9 -20.78 9.52 10.81
C ARG A 9 -22.01 9.22 11.68
N ASN A 10 -21.90 8.26 12.62
CA ASN A 10 -22.96 7.93 13.57
C ASN A 10 -22.69 8.43 15.00
N GLY A 11 -21.73 9.35 15.22
CA GLY A 11 -21.53 9.97 16.54
C GLY A 11 -21.13 8.99 17.65
N GLY A 12 -20.61 7.81 17.28
CA GLY A 12 -19.98 6.90 18.23
C GLY A 12 -18.52 7.33 18.41
N ASP A 13 -18.11 7.45 19.67
CA ASP A 13 -16.73 7.66 20.11
C ASP A 13 -15.86 6.46 19.65
N MET A 14 -15.51 6.42 18.37
CA MET A 14 -14.48 5.51 17.90
C MET A 14 -13.17 6.07 18.40
N ASN A 15 -12.76 5.56 19.57
CA ASN A 15 -11.44 5.77 20.14
C ASN A 15 -10.38 5.63 19.03
N VAL A 16 -9.36 6.51 19.03
CA VAL A 16 -8.19 6.47 18.13
C VAL A 16 -7.64 5.04 17.96
N LYS A 17 -7.70 4.23 19.01
CA LYS A 17 -7.37 2.80 19.01
C LYS A 17 -8.17 2.00 17.96
N SER A 18 -9.47 2.23 17.84
CA SER A 18 -10.36 1.59 16.86
C SER A 18 -10.04 2.01 15.42
N CYS A 19 -9.64 3.26 15.18
CA CYS A 19 -9.23 3.73 13.85
C CYS A 19 -7.89 3.13 13.44
N ARG A 20 -6.93 3.04 14.37
CA ARG A 20 -5.62 2.43 14.14
C ARG A 20 -5.74 0.93 13.85
N GLU A 21 -6.53 0.21 14.66
CA GLU A 21 -6.79 -1.22 14.45
C GLU A 21 -7.46 -1.47 13.11
N PHE A 22 -8.48 -0.68 12.76
CA PHE A 22 -9.13 -0.77 11.46
C PHE A 22 -8.17 -0.50 10.30
N GLY A 23 -7.33 0.54 10.39
CA GLY A 23 -6.33 0.86 9.38
C GLY A 23 -5.31 -0.27 9.19
N LEU A 24 -4.79 -0.84 10.29
CA LEU A 24 -3.88 -1.98 10.24
C LEU A 24 -4.54 -3.22 9.62
N GLU A 25 -5.78 -3.53 9.98
CA GLU A 25 -6.50 -4.66 9.39
C GLU A 25 -6.73 -4.49 7.88
N LEU A 26 -6.99 -3.26 7.43
CA LEU A 26 -7.09 -2.94 6.00
C LEU A 26 -5.75 -3.08 5.28
N LEU A 27 -4.68 -2.47 5.80
CA LEU A 27 -3.33 -2.53 5.21
C LEU A 27 -2.83 -3.97 5.15
N MET A 28 -3.10 -4.76 6.18
CA MET A 28 -2.78 -6.18 6.21
C MET A 28 -3.82 -7.04 5.47
N GLY A 29 -4.86 -6.49 4.85
CA GLY A 29 -5.91 -7.28 4.17
C GLY A 29 -6.56 -8.37 5.04
N THR A 30 -6.56 -8.20 6.36
CA THR A 30 -7.17 -9.12 7.35
C THR A 30 -8.57 -8.69 7.77
N PHE A 31 -9.00 -7.49 7.35
CA PHE A 31 -10.30 -6.93 7.68
C PHE A 31 -11.47 -7.83 7.25
N ASN A 32 -12.26 -8.29 8.21
CA ASN A 32 -13.40 -9.17 7.98
C ASN A 32 -14.72 -8.38 7.87
N SER A 33 -14.94 -7.79 6.70
CA SER A 33 -16.24 -7.20 6.34
C SER A 33 -17.25 -8.30 5.98
N LYS A 34 -18.04 -8.74 6.96
CA LYS A 34 -19.32 -9.42 6.66
C LYS A 34 -20.47 -8.42 6.41
N LYS A 35 -20.25 -7.11 6.59
CA LYS A 35 -21.33 -6.11 6.67
C LYS A 35 -21.13 -4.81 5.86
N THR A 36 -20.03 -4.62 5.12
CA THR A 36 -19.81 -3.37 4.38
C THR A 36 -19.41 -3.63 2.93
N THR A 37 -20.39 -3.62 2.03
CA THR A 37 -20.23 -3.65 0.57
C THR A 37 -19.39 -2.48 0.05
N TYR A 38 -19.41 -1.33 0.72
CA TYR A 38 -18.65 -0.13 0.34
C TYR A 38 -17.13 -0.25 0.47
N LEU A 39 -16.64 -1.22 1.26
CA LEU A 39 -15.20 -1.41 1.49
C LEU A 39 -14.62 -2.55 0.65
N SER A 40 -15.41 -3.16 -0.25
CA SER A 40 -14.93 -4.25 -1.11
C SER A 40 -13.72 -3.85 -1.97
N HIS A 41 -13.66 -2.58 -2.40
CA HIS A 41 -12.59 -2.05 -3.26
C HIS A 41 -11.25 -1.87 -2.54
N ILE A 42 -11.24 -1.71 -1.21
CA ILE A 42 -10.02 -1.48 -0.42
C ILE A 42 -9.62 -2.69 0.43
N LYS A 43 -10.42 -3.76 0.42
CA LYS A 43 -10.20 -4.95 1.26
C LYS A 43 -9.00 -5.78 0.82
N TYR A 44 -8.66 -5.74 -0.46
CA TYR A 44 -7.70 -6.66 -1.07
C TYR A 44 -6.55 -5.90 -1.72
N GLY A 45 -5.32 -6.19 -1.26
CA GLY A 45 -4.08 -5.71 -1.87
C GLY A 45 -3.58 -6.58 -3.03
N TYR A 46 -2.40 -6.24 -3.55
CA TYR A 46 -1.73 -6.95 -4.63
C TYR A 46 -1.54 -8.45 -4.34
N ARG A 47 -1.14 -8.81 -3.12
CA ARG A 47 -0.89 -10.22 -2.73
C ARG A 47 -2.13 -11.09 -2.86
N TYR A 48 -3.31 -10.53 -2.56
CA TYR A 48 -4.59 -11.24 -2.65
C TYR A 48 -4.90 -11.63 -4.10
N TYR A 49 -4.72 -10.67 -5.02
CA TYR A 49 -4.97 -10.88 -6.45
C TYR A 49 -3.88 -11.74 -7.07
N MET A 50 -2.60 -11.49 -6.75
CA MET A 50 -1.47 -12.26 -7.25
C MET A 50 -1.63 -13.76 -6.95
N LYS A 51 -2.01 -14.14 -5.73
CA LYS A 51 -2.28 -15.54 -5.36
C LYS A 51 -3.39 -16.18 -6.21
N ARG A 52 -4.37 -15.39 -6.66
CA ARG A 52 -5.53 -15.86 -7.43
C ARG A 52 -5.34 -15.80 -8.95
N SER A 53 -4.44 -14.96 -9.43
CA SER A 53 -4.06 -14.83 -10.83
C SER A 53 -2.79 -15.63 -11.11
N LEU A 54 -1.63 -15.02 -10.92
CA LEU A 54 -0.32 -15.59 -11.25
C LEU A 54 0.04 -16.81 -10.39
N GLY A 55 -0.44 -16.88 -9.15
CA GLY A 55 -0.30 -18.08 -8.32
C GLY A 55 -1.00 -19.30 -8.92
N LYS A 56 -2.02 -19.11 -9.76
CA LYS A 56 -2.71 -20.19 -10.50
C LYS A 56 -2.29 -20.29 -11.96
N ARG A 57 -1.69 -19.24 -12.51
CA ARG A 57 -1.33 -19.09 -13.92
C ARG A 57 0.05 -18.42 -14.05
N PRO A 58 1.13 -19.09 -13.62
CA PRO A 58 2.44 -18.45 -13.47
C PRO A 58 3.08 -17.98 -14.79
N ASN A 59 2.69 -18.61 -15.89
CA ASN A 59 3.23 -18.37 -17.24
C ASN A 59 2.39 -17.39 -18.07
N HIS A 60 1.32 -16.82 -17.50
CA HIS A 60 0.53 -15.83 -18.22
C HIS A 60 1.25 -14.49 -18.27
N THR A 61 1.18 -13.84 -19.44
CA THR A 61 1.63 -12.46 -19.63
C THR A 61 0.90 -11.51 -18.69
N VAL A 62 1.65 -10.59 -18.10
CA VAL A 62 1.14 -9.56 -17.19
C VAL A 62 1.27 -8.21 -17.90
N ALA A 63 0.21 -7.42 -17.86
CA ALA A 63 0.28 -5.98 -18.12
C ALA A 63 -0.02 -5.25 -16.82
N VAL A 64 0.71 -4.16 -16.55
CA VAL A 64 0.54 -3.33 -15.36
C VAL A 64 0.15 -1.92 -15.78
N ILE A 65 -0.82 -1.35 -15.08
CA ILE A 65 -1.20 0.07 -15.22
C ILE A 65 -0.90 0.73 -13.88
N ARG A 66 0.10 1.61 -13.86
CA ARG A 66 0.47 2.41 -12.70
C ARG A 66 -0.34 3.70 -12.69
N THR A 67 -0.82 4.12 -11.54
CA THR A 67 -1.75 5.27 -11.46
C THR A 67 -1.04 6.57 -11.80
N GLU A 68 0.21 6.71 -11.38
CA GLU A 68 1.08 7.85 -11.62
C GLU A 68 1.51 7.96 -13.10
N ASN A 69 1.47 6.85 -13.84
CA ASN A 69 1.78 6.78 -15.28
C ASN A 69 0.59 6.29 -16.12
N LEU A 70 -0.64 6.51 -15.64
CA LEU A 70 -1.87 5.87 -16.14
C LEU A 70 -2.00 5.88 -17.66
N TRP A 71 -1.86 7.05 -18.28
CA TRP A 71 -2.07 7.19 -19.73
C TRP A 71 -0.96 6.54 -20.55
N GLU A 72 0.28 6.66 -20.11
CA GLU A 72 1.42 6.02 -20.78
C GLU A 72 1.30 4.49 -20.73
N ASP A 73 0.99 3.95 -19.56
CA ASP A 73 0.84 2.51 -19.38
C ASP A 73 -0.35 1.95 -20.17
N LEU A 74 -1.45 2.71 -20.29
CA LEU A 74 -2.60 2.36 -21.14
C LEU A 74 -2.25 2.36 -22.64
N ILE A 75 -1.44 3.32 -23.10
CA ILE A 75 -0.96 3.36 -24.50
C ILE A 75 -0.08 2.14 -24.77
N HIS A 76 0.85 1.81 -23.87
CA HIS A 76 1.72 0.65 -24.03
C HIS A 76 0.95 -0.66 -23.98
N MET A 77 -0.03 -0.77 -23.09
CA MET A 77 -0.90 -1.94 -23.02
C MET A 77 -1.74 -2.09 -24.30
N ASP A 78 -2.31 -1.00 -24.82
CA ASP A 78 -3.09 -1.02 -26.06
C ASP A 78 -2.26 -1.54 -27.24
N ARG A 79 -1.05 -1.01 -27.40
CA ARG A 79 -0.08 -1.50 -28.42
C ARG A 79 0.31 -2.96 -28.20
N LEU A 80 0.49 -3.38 -26.95
CA LEU A 80 0.83 -4.77 -26.61
C LEU A 80 -0.25 -5.76 -27.07
N VAL A 81 -1.52 -5.36 -27.09
CA VAL A 81 -2.65 -6.21 -27.56
C VAL A 81 -3.02 -5.98 -29.03
N GLY A 82 -2.20 -5.25 -29.78
CA GLY A 82 -2.36 -5.02 -31.23
C GLY A 82 -3.12 -3.75 -31.61
N GLY A 83 -3.37 -2.84 -30.66
CA GLY A 83 -3.91 -1.50 -30.93
C GLY A 83 -2.87 -0.51 -31.45
N ASP A 84 -3.30 0.71 -31.76
CA ASP A 84 -2.45 1.79 -32.30
C ASP A 84 -1.92 2.74 -31.20
N GLY A 85 -2.40 2.59 -29.96
CA GLY A 85 -2.08 3.46 -28.83
C GLY A 85 -2.82 4.79 -28.86
N HIS A 86 -3.88 4.94 -29.65
CA HIS A 86 -4.61 6.19 -29.77
C HIS A 86 -5.77 6.31 -28.77
N TRP A 87 -5.64 7.21 -27.80
CA TRP A 87 -6.66 7.48 -26.78
C TRP A 87 -7.23 8.90 -26.91
N THR A 88 -8.50 9.03 -27.29
CA THR A 88 -9.16 10.31 -27.57
C THR A 88 -9.49 11.16 -26.33
N ARG A 89 -9.37 10.58 -25.12
CA ARG A 89 -9.70 11.23 -23.83
C ARG A 89 -8.55 11.27 -22.84
N MET A 90 -7.31 11.26 -23.34
CA MET A 90 -6.14 11.47 -22.49
C MET A 90 -6.31 12.74 -21.65
N LYS A 91 -5.90 12.70 -20.38
CA LYS A 91 -5.93 13.80 -19.39
C LYS A 91 -7.27 14.13 -18.73
N LYS A 92 -8.37 13.38 -18.98
CA LYS A 92 -9.60 13.59 -18.21
C LYS A 92 -9.50 12.90 -16.84
N GLN A 93 -9.22 13.67 -15.79
CA GLN A 93 -9.24 13.17 -14.42
C GLN A 93 -10.67 13.21 -13.86
N VAL A 94 -11.19 12.06 -13.41
CA VAL A 94 -12.46 11.97 -12.69
C VAL A 94 -12.15 11.56 -11.26
N THR A 95 -12.23 12.53 -10.35
CA THR A 95 -11.88 12.37 -8.93
C THR A 95 -13.07 11.93 -8.07
N HIS A 96 -14.27 11.80 -8.64
CA HIS A 96 -15.51 11.46 -7.90
C HIS A 96 -15.72 12.28 -6.62
N GLY A 97 -15.25 13.53 -6.58
CA GLY A 97 -15.36 14.42 -5.41
C GLY A 97 -14.27 14.25 -4.35
N SER A 98 -13.30 13.35 -4.55
CA SER A 98 -12.21 13.11 -3.60
C SER A 98 -11.32 14.33 -3.36
N GLN A 99 -11.22 15.22 -4.33
CA GLN A 99 -10.47 16.49 -4.26
C GLN A 99 -11.03 17.46 -3.21
N ASN A 100 -12.28 17.26 -2.76
CA ASN A 100 -12.90 18.10 -1.76
C ASN A 100 -12.48 17.73 -0.33
N PHE A 101 -11.77 16.61 -0.15
CA PHE A 101 -11.28 16.21 1.17
C PHE A 101 -9.95 16.88 1.47
N LYS A 102 -9.95 17.75 2.48
CA LYS A 102 -8.70 18.23 3.09
C LYS A 102 -8.11 17.10 3.93
N TYR A 103 -6.93 16.62 3.55
CA TYR A 103 -6.12 15.72 4.35
C TYR A 103 -4.65 16.15 4.22
N SER A 104 -3.88 15.96 5.29
CA SER A 104 -2.42 15.99 5.17
C SER A 104 -1.99 14.62 4.65
N SER A 105 -1.14 14.62 3.63
CA SER A 105 -0.43 13.45 3.14
C SER A 105 0.91 13.25 3.85
N ASP A 106 1.22 14.07 4.85
CA ASP A 106 2.51 14.06 5.52
C ASP A 106 2.54 12.90 6.50
N ILE A 107 3.43 11.96 6.24
CA ILE A 107 3.70 10.82 7.08
C ILE A 107 5.14 10.98 7.55
N SER A 108 5.37 10.85 8.86
CA SER A 108 6.74 10.94 9.40
C SER A 108 7.62 9.82 8.81
N PRO A 109 8.95 10.00 8.77
CA PRO A 109 9.85 8.95 8.32
C PRO A 109 9.64 7.61 9.05
N ASP A 110 9.42 7.64 10.37
CA ASP A 110 9.11 6.44 11.15
C ASP A 110 7.76 5.82 10.75
N GLY A 111 6.76 6.66 10.46
CA GLY A 111 5.46 6.22 9.97
C GLY A 111 5.56 5.54 8.60
N ILE A 112 6.38 6.08 7.70
CA ILE A 112 6.65 5.49 6.38
C ILE A 112 7.34 4.13 6.55
N ASN A 113 8.38 4.05 7.36
CA ASN A 113 9.08 2.78 7.64
C ASN A 113 8.14 1.73 8.22
N PHE A 114 7.33 2.12 9.21
CA PHE A 114 6.32 1.24 9.78
C PHE A 114 5.28 0.79 8.75
N LEU A 115 4.83 1.67 7.86
CA LEU A 115 3.90 1.30 6.78
C LEU A 115 4.52 0.29 5.83
N CYS A 116 5.75 0.51 5.38
CA CYS A 116 6.50 -0.43 4.54
C CYS A 116 6.66 -1.79 5.22
N CYS A 117 6.89 -1.81 6.53
CA CYS A 117 6.90 -3.03 7.33
C CYS A 117 5.55 -3.76 7.36
N VAL A 118 4.43 -3.05 7.44
CA VAL A 118 3.09 -3.65 7.51
C VAL A 118 2.65 -4.21 6.16
N ILE A 119 3.04 -3.55 5.06
CA ILE A 119 2.61 -3.91 3.69
C ILE A 119 3.67 -4.69 2.90
N TYR A 120 4.71 -5.22 3.55
CA TYR A 120 5.85 -5.86 2.88
C TYR A 120 5.42 -7.01 1.93
N ASP A 121 4.42 -7.81 2.30
CA ASP A 121 3.89 -8.88 1.44
C ASP A 121 3.22 -8.33 0.17
N ASP A 122 2.56 -7.17 0.26
CA ASP A 122 1.97 -6.50 -0.90
C ASP A 122 3.06 -5.83 -1.76
N MET A 123 4.16 -5.38 -1.16
CA MET A 123 5.32 -4.86 -1.89
C MET A 123 6.08 -5.95 -2.64
N ASP A 124 6.23 -7.14 -2.05
CA ASP A 124 6.77 -8.33 -2.72
C ASP A 124 5.93 -8.71 -3.94
N ALA A 125 4.60 -8.70 -3.77
CA ALA A 125 3.67 -8.94 -4.85
C ALA A 125 3.74 -7.87 -5.95
N TYR A 126 3.80 -6.60 -5.56
CA TYR A 126 3.94 -5.48 -6.48
C TYR A 126 5.24 -5.59 -7.30
N GLN A 127 6.37 -5.84 -6.64
CA GLN A 127 7.66 -6.04 -7.30
C GLN A 127 7.60 -7.16 -8.34
N THR A 128 7.01 -8.30 -7.96
CA THR A 128 6.81 -9.43 -8.89
C THR A 128 5.98 -9.03 -10.11
N LEU A 129 4.92 -8.23 -9.93
CA LEU A 129 4.08 -7.74 -11.02
C LEU A 129 4.86 -6.80 -11.96
N ILE A 130 5.65 -5.89 -11.41
CA ILE A 130 6.47 -4.94 -12.20
C ILE A 130 7.52 -5.67 -13.02
N ILE A 131 8.26 -6.60 -12.41
CA ILE A 131 9.29 -7.38 -13.12
C ILE A 131 8.66 -8.16 -14.29
N LYS A 132 7.49 -8.76 -14.08
CA LYS A 132 6.75 -9.52 -15.11
C LYS A 132 5.99 -8.67 -16.13
N ALA A 133 5.88 -7.36 -15.94
CA ALA A 133 5.08 -6.50 -16.82
C ALA A 133 5.66 -6.51 -18.25
N ALA A 134 4.84 -6.90 -19.22
CA ALA A 134 5.21 -6.94 -20.63
C ALA A 134 5.05 -5.60 -21.34
N ASN A 135 4.20 -4.71 -20.80
CA ASN A 135 3.98 -3.37 -21.33
C ASN A 135 4.95 -2.32 -20.76
N LEU A 136 5.89 -2.72 -19.89
CA LEU A 136 6.93 -1.85 -19.34
C LEU A 136 8.30 -2.27 -19.86
N ASN A 137 9.12 -1.30 -20.23
CA ASN A 137 10.54 -1.54 -20.55
C ASN A 137 11.41 -1.60 -19.28
N ASP A 138 12.64 -2.05 -19.40
CA ASP A 138 13.53 -2.25 -18.24
C ASP A 138 13.85 -0.96 -17.48
N THR A 139 13.92 0.18 -18.18
CA THR A 139 14.10 1.49 -17.53
C THR A 139 12.91 1.81 -16.64
N GLN A 140 11.68 1.69 -17.16
CA GLN A 140 10.45 1.93 -16.39
C GLN A 140 10.32 0.97 -15.21
N LYS A 141 10.70 -0.30 -15.38
CA LYS A 141 10.71 -1.28 -14.29
C LYS A 141 11.69 -0.88 -13.20
N ARG A 142 12.94 -0.55 -13.55
CA ARG A 142 13.96 -0.10 -12.60
C ARG A 142 13.51 1.15 -11.85
N GLU A 143 13.08 2.18 -12.56
CA GLU A 143 12.63 3.43 -11.95
C GLU A 143 11.45 3.20 -10.98
N THR A 144 10.49 2.36 -11.36
CA THR A 144 9.35 2.02 -10.50
C THR A 144 9.80 1.32 -9.21
N LEU A 145 10.67 0.32 -9.32
CA LEU A 145 11.14 -0.45 -8.16
C LEU A 145 12.02 0.40 -7.24
N LEU A 146 12.93 1.19 -7.82
CA LEU A 146 13.79 2.11 -7.07
C LEU A 146 12.98 3.17 -6.35
N ALA A 147 11.93 3.71 -6.97
CA ALA A 147 11.04 4.66 -6.33
C ALA A 147 10.33 4.07 -5.10
N VAL A 148 9.86 2.82 -5.18
CA VAL A 148 9.26 2.13 -4.03
C VAL A 148 10.27 1.92 -2.90
N MET A 149 11.47 1.43 -3.23
CA MET A 149 12.53 1.21 -2.25
C MET A 149 12.96 2.51 -1.57
N SER A 150 13.18 3.57 -2.36
CA SER A 150 13.52 4.91 -1.86
C SER A 150 12.41 5.47 -0.97
N HIS A 151 11.14 5.26 -1.32
CA HIS A 151 10.03 5.67 -0.45
C HIS A 151 10.06 4.94 0.90
N CYS A 152 10.48 3.67 0.92
CA CYS A 152 10.70 2.91 2.14
C CYS A 152 12.06 3.16 2.82
N GLN A 153 12.79 4.23 2.43
CA GLN A 153 14.09 4.62 2.99
C GLN A 153 15.15 3.51 2.91
N ILE A 154 15.04 2.62 1.91
CA ILE A 154 16.02 1.59 1.63
C ILE A 154 17.09 2.21 0.74
N ASP A 155 18.37 2.01 1.08
CA ASP A 155 19.48 2.41 0.23
C ASP A 155 19.48 1.58 -1.06
N THR A 156 19.38 2.26 -2.20
CA THR A 156 19.35 1.65 -3.52
C THR A 156 20.67 1.81 -4.29
N SER A 157 21.71 2.36 -3.66
CA SER A 157 22.98 2.62 -4.32
C SER A 157 23.63 1.31 -4.83
N GLY A 158 24.00 1.28 -6.10
CA GLY A 158 24.71 0.16 -6.72
C GLY A 158 23.91 -1.14 -6.94
N THR A 159 22.59 -1.15 -6.72
CA THR A 159 21.77 -2.37 -6.87
C THR A 159 21.07 -2.41 -8.22
N ASP A 160 21.34 -3.41 -9.06
CA ASP A 160 20.46 -3.74 -10.18
C ASP A 160 19.28 -4.58 -9.70
N VAL A 161 18.16 -3.90 -9.45
CA VAL A 161 16.92 -4.48 -8.91
C VAL A 161 16.22 -5.44 -9.87
N LEU A 162 16.62 -5.52 -11.15
CA LEU A 162 16.09 -6.50 -12.09
C LEU A 162 16.91 -7.78 -12.11
N GLU A 163 18.23 -7.68 -11.99
CA GLU A 163 19.12 -8.86 -11.90
C GLU A 163 19.07 -9.49 -10.51
N ASN A 164 19.00 -8.65 -9.47
CA ASN A 164 18.97 -9.06 -8.07
C ASN A 164 17.77 -8.40 -7.37
N PRO A 165 16.55 -8.94 -7.54
CA PRO A 165 15.35 -8.38 -6.94
C PRO A 165 15.45 -8.30 -5.41
N PHE A 166 14.96 -7.20 -4.84
CA PHE A 166 14.99 -6.98 -3.39
C PHE A 166 14.13 -8.00 -2.64
N SER A 167 14.62 -8.51 -1.51
CA SER A 167 13.88 -9.44 -0.66
C SER A 167 13.08 -8.70 0.41
N TRP A 168 11.81 -8.39 0.11
CA TRP A 168 10.87 -7.83 1.09
C TRP A 168 10.67 -8.71 2.33
N PRO A 169 10.61 -10.06 2.22
CA PRO A 169 10.55 -10.92 3.40
C PRO A 169 11.79 -10.83 4.29
N SER A 170 13.00 -10.72 3.70
CA SER A 170 14.24 -10.52 4.48
C SER A 170 14.21 -9.16 5.18
N PHE A 171 13.87 -8.09 4.45
CA PHE A 171 13.70 -6.76 5.02
C PHE A 171 12.74 -6.77 6.22
N TYR A 172 11.59 -7.43 6.09
CA TYR A 172 10.65 -7.55 7.20
C TYR A 172 11.27 -8.27 8.40
N ASN A 173 11.90 -9.42 8.18
CA ASN A 173 12.49 -10.21 9.27
C ASN A 173 13.61 -9.46 10.00
N ASP A 174 14.46 -8.77 9.26
CA ASP A 174 15.67 -8.14 9.79
C ASP A 174 15.39 -6.76 10.39
N THR A 175 14.44 -6.02 9.83
CA THR A 175 14.19 -4.60 10.18
C THR A 175 12.87 -4.38 10.93
N CYS A 176 11.83 -5.15 10.60
CA CYS A 176 10.46 -4.81 10.96
C CYS A 176 9.84 -5.68 12.05
N LYS A 177 10.26 -6.94 12.14
CA LYS A 177 9.51 -8.00 12.81
C LYS A 177 9.13 -7.64 14.25
N SER A 178 10.11 -7.21 15.05
CA SER A 178 9.89 -6.83 16.45
C SER A 178 8.90 -5.67 16.59
N SER A 179 9.07 -4.61 15.79
CA SER A 179 8.21 -3.41 15.81
C SER A 179 6.76 -3.73 15.42
N VAL A 180 6.56 -4.58 14.42
CA VAL A 180 5.23 -4.99 13.98
C VAL A 180 4.58 -5.95 14.97
N GLU A 181 5.31 -6.94 15.47
CA GLU A 181 4.80 -7.90 16.46
C GLU A 181 4.41 -7.20 17.76
N ASN A 182 5.19 -6.21 18.23
CA ASN A 182 4.86 -5.41 19.41
C ASN A 182 3.58 -4.58 19.18
N ALA A 183 3.43 -3.96 18.02
CA ALA A 183 2.23 -3.21 17.66
C ALA A 183 0.97 -4.11 17.61
N LEU A 184 1.13 -5.37 17.21
CA LEU A 184 0.06 -6.36 17.16
C LEU A 184 -0.19 -7.05 18.52
N ALA A 185 0.82 -7.22 19.38
CA ALA A 185 0.68 -7.79 20.71
C ALA A 185 -0.15 -6.90 21.63
N TYR A 186 0.00 -5.57 21.51
CA TYR A 186 -0.84 -4.59 22.21
C TYR A 186 -2.35 -4.75 21.89
N LYS A 187 -2.70 -5.35 20.75
CA LYS A 187 -4.09 -5.72 20.37
C LYS A 187 -4.66 -6.83 21.25
N LYS A 188 -3.82 -7.75 21.76
CA LYS A 188 -4.26 -8.86 22.62
C LYS A 188 -4.45 -8.42 24.07
N GLU A 189 -3.50 -7.68 24.63
CA GLU A 189 -3.54 -7.26 26.05
C GLU A 189 -4.53 -6.13 26.30
N GLY A 190 -4.72 -5.22 25.34
CA GLY A 190 -5.70 -4.14 25.45
C GLY A 190 -7.16 -4.56 25.30
N ARG A 191 -7.45 -5.87 25.27
CA ARG A 191 -8.80 -6.43 25.42
C ARG A 191 -9.10 -6.79 26.88
N ASP A 192 -8.09 -6.84 27.76
CA ASP A 192 -8.21 -7.25 29.16
C ASP A 192 -7.73 -6.22 30.20
N SER A 193 -7.14 -5.07 29.84
CA SER A 193 -6.70 -4.09 30.85
C SER A 193 -6.66 -2.61 30.41
N ASN A 194 -7.14 -1.75 31.32
CA ASN A 194 -6.97 -0.28 31.36
C ASN A 194 -5.49 0.10 31.59
N SER A 195 -4.63 0.02 30.58
CA SER A 195 -3.23 0.47 30.70
C SER A 195 -2.92 1.61 29.72
N THR A 196 -2.98 2.84 30.24
CA THR A 196 -2.66 4.12 29.56
C THR A 196 -1.16 4.41 29.44
N GLU A 197 -0.28 3.46 29.76
CA GLU A 197 1.12 3.81 30.07
C GLU A 197 2.10 3.80 28.88
N PHE A 198 1.70 3.40 27.68
CA PHE A 198 2.57 3.44 26.48
C PHE A 198 2.32 4.66 25.57
N LEU A 199 1.45 5.59 25.97
CA LEU A 199 1.13 6.80 25.19
C LEU A 199 2.23 7.88 25.21
N LYS A 200 3.38 7.63 25.86
CA LYS A 200 4.48 8.59 25.99
C LYS A 200 5.68 8.33 25.07
N ASP A 201 5.79 7.14 24.50
CA ASP A 201 7.03 6.72 23.78
C ASP A 201 6.86 6.60 22.26
N LEU A 202 5.72 7.01 21.71
CA LEU A 202 5.60 7.32 20.28
C LEU A 202 5.71 8.83 20.13
N PRO A 203 6.46 9.36 19.14
CA PRO A 203 6.64 10.80 18.99
C PRO A 203 5.30 11.48 18.71
N THR A 204 4.68 11.99 19.78
CA THR A 204 3.65 13.00 19.69
C THR A 204 4.35 14.33 19.44
N GLN A 205 4.50 14.70 18.17
CA GLN A 205 4.68 16.09 17.78
C GLN A 205 3.45 16.46 16.94
N GLY A 206 2.70 17.52 17.18
CA GLY A 206 2.85 18.65 18.09
C GLY A 206 1.82 19.65 17.57
N LEU A 207 0.61 19.64 18.15
CA LEU A 207 -0.37 20.70 17.89
C LEU A 207 0.01 21.86 18.80
N SER A 208 0.83 22.78 18.30
CA SER A 208 0.95 24.12 18.85
C SER A 208 0.27 25.08 17.89
N ASN A 209 -0.88 25.59 18.35
CA ASN A 209 -1.65 26.78 17.98
C ASN A 209 -1.44 27.43 16.61
#